data_AF-A0A7W8GG01-F1
#
_entry.id   AF-A0A7W8GG01-F1
#
_cell.length_a   1.000
_cell.length_b   1.000
_cell.length_c   1.000
_cell.angle_alpha   90.00
_cell.angle_beta   90.00
_cell.angle_gamma   90.00
#
_symmetry.space_group_name_H-M   'P 1'
#
loop_
_entity.id
_entity.type
_entity.pdbx_description
1 polymer ?
#
loop_
_entity_poly.entity_id
_entity_poly.type
_entity_poly.pdbx_seq_one_letter_code
_entity_poly.pdbx_strand_id
1 'polypeptide(L)' 'MKRSLRDKSGREEGPAYPVSGRGYAHVCPSCGEALALFDLRDGDQAYWCLPCGKGHRAGDPPPGALRPLPHAG' A
#
# COMPACT_ATOMS: atom_id res chain seq x y z
N MET A 1 -1.68 25.26 -38.30
CA MET A 1 -2.47 25.78 -37.17
C MET A 1 -2.80 24.64 -36.21
N LYS A 2 -2.39 24.77 -34.93
CA LYS A 2 -2.86 24.15 -33.67
C LYS A 2 -3.32 22.66 -33.67
N ARG A 3 -2.51 21.73 -33.14
CA ARG A 3 -2.43 21.29 -31.72
C ARG A 3 -3.76 20.74 -31.16
N SER A 4 -3.77 19.45 -30.79
CA SER A 4 -3.95 19.02 -29.38
C SER A 4 -4.17 17.50 -29.32
N LEU A 5 -3.07 16.75 -29.21
CA LEU A 5 -3.13 15.43 -28.59
C LEU A 5 -3.28 15.68 -27.09
N ARG A 6 -4.43 15.27 -26.55
CA ARG A 6 -4.75 15.31 -25.13
C ARG A 6 -3.77 14.39 -24.40
N ASP A 7 -2.81 15.03 -23.73
CA ASP A 7 -1.96 14.43 -22.72
C ASP A 7 -2.86 14.00 -21.56
N LYS A 8 -3.24 12.70 -21.55
CA LYS A 8 -3.91 12.10 -20.41
C LYS A 8 -2.82 11.84 -19.38
N SER A 9 -2.68 12.82 -18.49
CA SER A 9 -2.29 12.69 -17.10
C SER A 9 -1.26 11.60 -16.84
N GLY A 10 0.00 12.04 -16.75
CA GLY A 10 1.04 11.32 -16.02
C GLY A 10 0.50 10.87 -14.68
N ARG A 11 0.16 9.59 -14.61
CA ARG A 11 -0.04 8.89 -13.37
C ARG A 11 1.38 8.63 -12.88
N GLU A 12 1.80 9.47 -11.94
CA GLU A 12 3.04 9.32 -11.20
C GLU A 12 3.33 7.83 -10.99
N GLU A 13 4.53 7.43 -11.41
CA GLU A 13 5.15 6.17 -11.05
C GLU A 13 5.33 6.13 -9.52
N GLY A 14 4.22 5.95 -8.81
CA GLY A 14 4.26 5.41 -7.47
C GLY A 14 4.90 4.03 -7.55
N PRO A 15 5.70 3.61 -6.56
CA PRO A 15 6.36 2.32 -6.57
C PRO A 15 5.31 1.27 -6.90
N ALA A 16 5.52 0.54 -8.01
CA ALA A 16 4.62 -0.48 -8.49
C ALA A 16 4.50 -1.56 -7.42
N TYR A 17 3.59 -1.35 -6.47
CA TYR A 17 3.31 -2.32 -5.43
C TYR A 17 2.81 -3.58 -6.13
N PRO A 18 3.38 -4.75 -5.83
CA PRO A 18 2.98 -5.96 -6.52
C PRO A 18 1.49 -6.20 -6.30
N VAL A 19 0.81 -6.60 -7.38
CA VAL A 19 -0.64 -6.86 -7.46
C VAL A 19 -1.11 -7.93 -6.46
N SER A 20 -0.17 -8.64 -5.84
CA SER A 20 -0.41 -9.55 -4.72
C SER A 20 0.63 -9.21 -3.66
N GLY A 21 0.22 -8.88 -2.43
CA GLY A 21 1.12 -8.66 -1.28
C GLY A 21 1.97 -9.88 -0.87
N ARG A 22 2.04 -10.91 -1.73
CA ARG A 22 2.89 -12.09 -1.56
C ARG A 22 4.35 -11.64 -1.56
N GLY A 23 5.08 -12.03 -0.53
CA GLY A 23 6.48 -11.68 -0.36
C GLY A 23 6.74 -10.37 0.40
N TYR A 24 5.71 -9.69 0.89
CA TYR A 24 5.86 -8.49 1.71
C TYR A 24 5.18 -8.67 3.08
N ALA A 25 5.84 -8.16 4.12
CA ALA A 25 5.26 -7.97 5.44
C ALA A 25 4.62 -6.59 5.50
N HIS A 26 3.39 -6.52 6.00
CA HIS A 26 2.71 -5.27 6.30
C HIS A 26 3.16 -4.76 7.66
N VAL A 27 3.84 -3.62 7.67
CA VAL A 27 4.44 -3.02 8.87
C VAL A 27 3.99 -1.57 9.04
N CYS A 28 3.93 -1.10 10.28
CA CYS A 28 3.60 0.28 10.55
C CYS A 28 4.75 1.19 10.09
N PRO A 29 4.49 2.19 9.23
CA PRO A 29 5.55 3.11 8.80
C PRO A 29 6.07 4.01 9.93
N SER A 30 5.36 4.11 11.05
CA SER A 30 5.78 4.91 12.21
C SER A 30 6.64 4.14 13.21
N CYS A 31 6.33 2.88 13.50
CA CYS A 31 7.05 2.10 14.53
C CYS A 31 7.69 0.80 14.03
N GLY A 32 7.41 0.38 12.79
CA GLY A 32 7.94 -0.86 12.20
C GLY A 32 7.26 -2.16 12.66
N GLU A 33 6.28 -2.07 13.57
CA GLU A 33 5.54 -3.23 14.07
C GLU A 33 4.66 -3.86 12.99
N ALA A 34 4.42 -5.17 13.11
CA ALA A 34 3.52 -5.87 12.20
C ALA A 34 2.09 -5.35 12.36
N LEU A 35 1.43 -5.07 11.23
CA LEU A 35 0.04 -4.61 11.22
C LEU A 35 -0.91 -5.80 11.26
N ALA A 36 -1.95 -5.69 12.08
CA ALA A 36 -3.05 -6.64 12.11
C ALA A 36 -4.03 -6.37 10.96
N LEU A 37 -4.52 -7.42 10.31
CA LEU A 37 -5.50 -7.32 9.23
C LEU A 37 -6.92 -7.36 9.79
N PHE A 38 -7.76 -6.44 9.35
CA PHE A 38 -9.17 -6.37 9.71
C PHE A 38 -10.03 -6.29 8.44
N ASP A 39 -11.14 -7.02 8.42
CA ASP A 39 -12.15 -6.88 7.38
C ASP A 39 -13.03 -5.65 7.68
N LEU A 40 -13.23 -4.81 6.66
CA LEU A 40 -14.09 -3.65 6.71
C LEU A 40 -15.51 -4.02 6.27
N ARG A 41 -16.49 -3.19 6.67
CA ARG A 41 -17.91 -3.43 6.37
C ARG A 41 -18.24 -3.33 4.88
N ASP A 42 -17.44 -2.60 4.12
CA ASP A 42 -17.55 -2.47 2.66
C ASP A 42 -16.95 -3.66 1.90
N GLY A 43 -16.46 -4.70 2.61
CA GLY A 43 -15.86 -5.89 2.01
C GLY A 43 -14.40 -5.72 1.59
N ASP A 44 -13.81 -4.56 1.88
CA ASP A 44 -12.37 -4.31 1.77
C ASP A 44 -11.65 -4.76 3.05
N GLN A 45 -10.32 -4.70 3.06
CA GLN A 45 -9.50 -4.99 4.24
C GLN A 45 -8.64 -3.79 4.63
N ALA A 46 -8.30 -3.69 5.90
CA ALA A 46 -7.41 -2.66 6.44
C ALA A 46 -6.33 -3.27 7.33
N TYR A 47 -5.13 -2.73 7.22
CA TYR A 47 -4.02 -3.02 8.12
C TYR A 47 -3.98 -1.98 9.22
N TRP A 48 -3.93 -2.42 10.48
CA TRP A 48 -3.99 -1.55 11.65
C TRP A 48 -2.86 -1.83 12.65
N CYS A 49 -2.24 -0.75 13.11
CA CYS A 49 -1.21 -0.75 14.14
C CYS A 49 -1.86 -0.53 15.50
N LEU A 50 -1.85 -1.54 16.36
CA LEU A 50 -2.37 -1.42 17.72
C LEU A 50 -1.55 -0.42 18.56
N PRO A 51 -0.20 -0.43 18.54
CA PRO A 51 0.60 0.53 19.32
C PRO A 51 0.42 1.99 18.90
N CYS A 52 0.32 2.27 17.59
CA CYS A 52 0.22 3.64 17.09
C CYS A 52 -1.22 4.14 16.95
N GLY A 53 -2.22 3.26 16.98
CA GLY A 53 -3.62 3.61 16.72
C GLY A 53 -3.85 4.14 15.31
N LYS A 54 -3.09 3.66 14.32
CA LYS A 54 -3.15 4.09 12.92
C LYS A 54 -3.25 2.89 12.00
N GLY A 55 -3.94 3.05 10.88
CA GLY A 55 -4.03 2.02 9.85
C GLY A 55 -4.24 2.60 8.47
N HIS A 56 -4.21 1.73 7.47
CA HIS A 56 -4.44 2.06 6.07
C HIS A 56 -5.20 0.92 5.37
N ARG A 57 -5.81 1.21 4.23
CA ARG A 57 -6.49 0.18 3.43
C ARG A 57 -5.47 -0.77 2.81
N ALA A 58 -5.86 -2.03 2.66
CA ALA A 58 -5.03 -3.05 2.02
C ALA A 58 -4.76 -2.71 0.54
N GLY A 59 -5.76 -2.13 -0.14
CA GLY A 59 -5.63 -1.69 -1.53
C GLY A 59 -4.86 -0.38 -1.73
N ASP A 60 -4.52 0.35 -0.66
CA ASP A 60 -3.82 1.64 -0.74
C ASP A 60 -2.77 1.76 0.38
N PRO A 61 -1.67 0.98 0.31
CA PRO A 61 -0.61 1.02 1.29
C PRO A 61 0.25 2.29 1.16
N PRO A 62 0.53 3.01 2.26
CA PRO A 62 1.42 4.15 2.22
C PRO A 62 2.89 3.72 2.01
N PRO A 63 3.75 4.65 1.57
CA PRO A 63 5.19 4.42 1.49
C PRO A 63 5.76 3.88 2.81
N GLY A 64 6.53 2.81 2.74
CA GLY A 64 7.14 2.16 3.91
C GLY A 64 6.23 1.20 4.69
N ALA A 65 4.96 1.04 4.33
CA ALA A 65 4.09 0.05 4.96
C ALA A 65 4.31 -1.39 4.47
N LEU A 66 5.03 -1.56 3.36
CA LEU A 66 5.36 -2.86 2.78
C LEU A 66 6.87 -3.09 2.91
N ARG A 67 7.24 -4.09 3.70
CA ARG A 67 8.63 -4.52 3.88
C ARG A 67 8.85 -5.85 3.15
N PRO A 68 9.82 -5.97 2.23
CA PRO A 68 10.10 -7.24 1.58
C PRO A 68 10.50 -8.31 2.60
N LEU A 69 9.96 -9.51 2.45
CA LEU A 69 10.36 -10.66 3.25
C LEU A 69 11.69 -11.21 2.75
N PRO A 70 12.57 -11.72 3.64
CA PRO A 70 13.91 -12.18 3.27
C PRO A 70 13.92 -13.38 2.30
N HIS A 71 12.79 -14.03 2.05
CA HIS A 71 12.65 -15.19 1.16
C HIS A 71 11.73 -14.91 -0.03
N ALA A 72 11.41 -13.64 -0.31
CA ALA A 72 10.72 -13.25 -1.53
C ALA A 72 11.73 -13.23 -2.69
N GLY A 73 12.03 -14.40 -3.23
CA GLY A 73 12.89 -14.64 -4.39
C GLY A 73 12.26 -15.65 -5.33
#